data_AF-A0A0X3BNS1-F1
#
_entry.id   AF-A0A0X3BNS1-F1
#
_cell.length_a   1.000
_cell.length_b   1.000
_cell.length_c   1.000
_cell.angle_alpha   90.00
_cell.angle_beta   90.00
_cell.angle_gamma   90.00
#
_symmetry.space_group_name_H-M   'P 1'
#
loop_
_entity.id
_entity.type
_entity.pdbx_description
1 polymer ?
#
loop_
_entity_poly.entity_id
_entity_poly.type
_entity_poly.pdbx_seq_one_letter_code
_entity_poly.pdbx_strand_id
1 'polypeptide(L)'
;MSDHMLPFVSRSDYEKALRIMEDTVAAMREEGAPYRGILYGQFMNTREGPKVIEFNARFGDPEAMNVLSLLESDFADIITRITQGDLAPSDVRFAHNATVCKYLVPEGYPEAPVAHQPLTLGDYGDALLYYANVEERNGTLYT
;
A
#
# COMPACT_ATOMS: atom_id res chain seq x y z
N MET A 1 -3.01 3.56 -19.35
CA MET A 1 -4.39 3.80 -18.87
C MET A 1 -4.38 5.10 -18.08
N SER A 2 -5.25 6.05 -18.41
CA SER A 2 -5.18 7.46 -17.98
C SER A 2 -5.81 7.76 -16.61
N ASP A 3 -6.27 6.75 -15.87
CA ASP A 3 -7.14 6.91 -14.71
C ASP A 3 -6.77 6.05 -13.50
N HIS A 4 -5.53 5.54 -13.44
CA HIS A 4 -5.03 4.62 -12.39
C HIS A 4 -5.84 3.32 -12.23
N MET A 5 -6.82 3.05 -13.10
CA MET A 5 -7.64 1.86 -13.01
C MET A 5 -6.93 0.64 -13.57
N LEU A 6 -7.25 -0.52 -12.98
CA LEU A 6 -6.84 -1.80 -13.51
C LEU A 6 -7.67 -2.13 -14.76
N PRO A 7 -7.07 -2.72 -15.82
CA PRO A 7 -7.75 -2.96 -17.10
C PRO A 7 -8.98 -3.87 -17.00
N PHE A 8 -9.07 -4.66 -15.94
CA PHE A 8 -10.13 -5.64 -15.71
C PHE A 8 -11.17 -5.18 -14.68
N VAL A 9 -11.02 -3.98 -14.11
CA VAL A 9 -11.99 -3.40 -13.17
C VAL A 9 -12.82 -2.38 -13.92
N SER A 10 -14.14 -2.58 -13.95
CA SER A 10 -15.04 -1.58 -14.53
C SER A 10 -15.16 -0.38 -13.60
N ARG A 11 -15.45 0.81 -14.15
CA ARG A 11 -15.70 2.02 -13.35
C ARG A 11 -16.84 1.83 -12.37
N SER A 12 -17.90 1.13 -12.77
CA SER A 12 -19.03 0.81 -11.89
C SER A 12 -18.62 -0.09 -10.72
N ASP A 13 -17.74 -1.07 -10.94
CA ASP A 13 -17.25 -1.92 -9.84
C ASP A 13 -16.31 -1.16 -8.92
N TYR A 14 -15.45 -0.29 -9.46
CA TYR A 14 -14.63 0.61 -8.65
C TYR A 14 -15.49 1.49 -7.74
N GLU A 15 -16.53 2.14 -8.28
CA GLU A 15 -17.44 3.00 -7.52
C GLU A 15 -18.19 2.24 -6.42
N LYS A 16 -18.63 1.00 -6.70
CA LYS A 16 -19.26 0.14 -5.68
C LYS A 16 -18.27 -0.23 -4.56
N ALA A 17 -17.02 -0.56 -4.90
CA ALA A 17 -16.00 -0.88 -3.92
C ALA A 17 -15.64 0.35 -3.06
N LEU A 18 -15.48 1.52 -3.69
CA LEU A 18 -15.26 2.78 -2.98
C LEU A 18 -16.42 3.09 -2.02
N ARG A 19 -17.67 2.89 -2.47
CA ARG A 19 -18.84 3.10 -1.64
C ARG A 19 -18.85 2.23 -0.38
N ILE A 20 -18.43 0.97 -0.50
CA ILE A 20 -18.29 0.06 0.66
C ILE A 20 -17.27 0.62 1.67
N MET A 21 -16.15 1.17 1.19
CA MET A 21 -15.15 1.80 2.07
C MET A 21 -15.72 3.03 2.80
N GLU A 22 -16.41 3.91 2.07
CA GLU A 22 -17.04 5.11 2.61
C GLU A 22 -18.11 4.79 3.66
N ASP A 23 -19.01 3.83 3.34
CA ASP A 23 -20.08 3.40 4.24
C ASP A 23 -19.50 2.74 5.51
N THR A 24 -18.37 2.03 5.39
CA THR A 24 -17.66 1.44 6.55
C THR A 24 -17.13 2.53 7.48
N VAL A 25 -16.47 3.56 6.94
CA VAL A 25 -15.96 4.70 7.75
C VAL A 25 -17.11 5.49 8.37
N ALA A 26 -18.22 5.67 7.64
CA ALA A 26 -19.41 6.34 8.14
C ALA A 26 -20.04 5.58 9.32
N ALA A 27 -20.21 4.26 9.19
CA ALA A 27 -20.75 3.41 10.25
C ALA A 27 -19.90 3.46 11.53
N MET A 28 -18.58 3.40 11.41
CA MET A 28 -17.67 3.53 12.57
C MET A 28 -17.87 4.86 13.33
N ARG A 29 -18.12 5.96 12.60
CA ARG A 29 -18.44 7.25 13.21
C ARG A 29 -19.80 7.22 13.92
N GLU A 30 -20.82 6.60 13.33
CA GLU A 30 -22.16 6.46 13.92
C GLU A 30 -22.14 5.60 15.20
N GLU A 31 -21.27 4.61 15.26
CA GLU A 31 -21.03 3.77 16.44
C GLU A 31 -20.19 4.45 17.54
N GLY A 32 -19.78 5.71 17.34
CA GLY A 32 -18.98 6.47 18.31
C GLY A 32 -17.49 6.11 18.31
N ALA A 33 -17.01 5.40 17.30
CA ALA A 33 -15.62 4.99 17.12
C ALA A 33 -15.04 5.55 15.79
N PRO A 34 -14.95 6.88 15.61
CA PRO A 34 -14.54 7.47 14.33
C PRO A 34 -13.13 7.01 13.90
N TYR A 35 -13.04 6.51 12.68
CA TYR A 35 -11.77 6.03 12.11
C TYR A 35 -10.91 7.19 11.58
N ARG A 36 -9.62 7.19 11.92
CA ARG A 36 -8.60 8.11 11.37
C ARG A 36 -7.35 7.30 11.05
N GLY A 37 -6.96 7.27 9.79
CA GLY A 37 -5.79 6.51 9.35
C GLY A 37 -5.92 6.01 7.93
N ILE A 38 -5.12 5.00 7.62
CA ILE A 38 -5.16 4.31 6.34
C ILE A 38 -6.13 3.14 6.45
N LEU A 39 -7.18 3.12 5.63
CA LEU A 39 -8.08 1.97 5.51
C LEU A 39 -7.80 1.27 4.19
N TYR A 40 -7.38 0.01 4.28
CA TYR A 40 -7.15 -0.85 3.12
C TYR A 40 -8.25 -1.89 3.04
N GLY A 41 -8.96 -1.96 1.91
CA GLY A 41 -9.99 -2.97 1.66
C GLY A 41 -9.55 -3.94 0.58
N GLN A 42 -9.52 -5.24 0.91
CA GLN A 42 -9.32 -6.28 -0.09
C GLN A 42 -10.66 -6.69 -0.68
N PHE A 43 -10.76 -6.70 -2.00
CA PHE A 43 -11.98 -7.04 -2.71
C PHE A 43 -11.79 -8.25 -3.64
N MET A 44 -12.83 -9.06 -3.75
CA MET A 44 -13.02 -10.00 -4.84
C MET A 44 -14.00 -9.41 -5.84
N ASN A 45 -13.62 -9.25 -7.11
CA ASN A 45 -14.59 -8.92 -8.15
C ASN A 45 -15.34 -10.18 -8.59
N THR A 46 -16.63 -10.27 -8.27
CA THR A 46 -17.46 -11.46 -8.54
C THR A 46 -18.46 -11.19 -9.66
N ARG A 47 -19.20 -12.21 -10.07
CA ARG A 47 -20.32 -12.06 -11.03
C ARG A 47 -21.43 -11.12 -10.55
N GLU A 48 -21.53 -10.91 -9.24
CA GLU A 48 -22.50 -10.00 -8.61
C GLU A 48 -21.90 -8.63 -8.27
N GLY A 49 -20.67 -8.36 -8.72
CA GLY A 49 -19.90 -7.16 -8.38
C GLY A 49 -18.87 -7.40 -7.26
N PRO A 50 -18.21 -6.32 -6.80
CA PRO A 50 -17.16 -6.41 -5.80
C PRO A 50 -17.71 -6.81 -4.44
N LYS A 51 -17.04 -7.75 -3.78
CA LYS A 51 -17.32 -8.16 -2.40
C LYS A 51 -16.05 -7.94 -1.57
N VAL A 52 -16.20 -7.32 -0.40
CA VAL A 52 -15.08 -7.17 0.55
C VAL A 52 -14.73 -8.54 1.11
N ILE A 53 -13.43 -8.85 1.13
CA ILE A 53 -12.88 -10.02 1.83
C ILE A 53 -12.51 -9.60 3.26
N GLU A 54 -11.72 -8.54 3.38
CA GLU A 54 -11.24 -8.03 4.67
C GLU A 54 -10.87 -6.55 4.60
N PHE A 55 -10.78 -5.94 5.78
CA PHE A 55 -10.21 -4.61 5.98
C PHE A 55 -8.93 -4.70 6.80
N ASN A 56 -7.94 -3.88 6.47
CA ASN A 56 -6.74 -3.67 7.26
C ASN A 56 -6.62 -2.19 7.63
N ALA A 57 -6.19 -1.94 8.87
CA ALA A 57 -6.04 -0.59 9.43
C ALA A 57 -4.64 0.03 9.21
N ARG A 58 -3.97 -0.37 8.12
CA ARG A 58 -2.59 0.02 7.76
C ARG A 58 -2.33 -0.25 6.28
N PHE A 59 -1.24 0.28 5.74
CA PHE A 59 -0.79 -0.08 4.39
C PHE A 59 -0.42 -1.57 4.30
N GLY A 60 -0.70 -2.21 3.17
CA GLY A 60 -0.20 -3.57 2.89
C GLY A 60 1.30 -3.59 2.63
N ASP A 61 1.95 -4.70 2.96
CA ASP A 61 3.34 -4.99 2.58
C ASP A 61 3.31 -6.21 1.65
N PRO A 62 3.70 -6.11 0.37
CA PRO A 62 4.50 -5.03 -0.23
C PRO A 62 3.73 -3.90 -0.95
N GLU A 63 2.39 -3.86 -0.89
CA GLU A 63 1.59 -2.92 -1.68
C GLU A 63 1.92 -1.44 -1.41
N ALA A 64 2.31 -1.10 -0.18
CA ALA A 64 2.70 0.25 0.21
C ALA A 64 3.79 0.82 -0.69
N MET A 65 4.79 0.00 -1.06
CA MET A 65 5.92 0.45 -1.87
C MET A 65 5.48 0.88 -3.27
N ASN A 66 4.47 0.21 -3.84
CA ASN A 66 3.89 0.62 -5.12
C ASN A 66 3.11 1.94 -5.00
N VAL A 67 2.29 2.07 -3.96
CA VAL A 67 1.44 3.26 -3.79
C VAL A 67 2.28 4.49 -3.42
N LEU A 68 3.17 4.36 -2.44
CA LEU A 68 3.94 5.47 -1.89
C LEU A 68 5.06 5.95 -2.82
N SER A 69 5.59 5.09 -3.70
CA SER A 69 6.57 5.53 -4.71
C SER A 69 5.95 6.43 -5.79
N LEU A 70 4.63 6.44 -5.92
CA LEU A 70 3.90 7.36 -6.79
C LEU A 70 3.44 8.62 -6.07
N LEU A 71 3.59 8.74 -4.74
CA LEU A 71 3.08 9.88 -3.99
C LEU A 71 3.91 11.14 -4.28
N GLU A 72 3.27 12.18 -4.83
CA GLU A 72 3.90 13.47 -5.09
C GLU A 72 3.73 14.47 -3.94
N SER A 73 2.67 14.28 -3.15
CA SER A 73 2.40 15.09 -1.96
C SER A 73 3.33 14.74 -0.80
N ASP A 74 3.54 15.69 0.11
CA ASP A 74 4.30 15.45 1.34
C ASP A 74 3.54 14.48 2.26
N PHE A 75 4.11 13.30 2.47
CA PHE A 75 3.52 12.28 3.31
C PHE A 75 3.38 12.73 4.77
N ALA A 76 4.32 13.51 5.31
CA ALA A 76 4.25 13.99 6.69
C ALA A 76 3.09 15.00 6.89
N ASP A 77 2.83 15.85 5.89
CA ASP A 77 1.67 16.75 5.92
C ASP A 77 0.36 15.96 5.83
N ILE A 78 0.27 14.94 4.97
CA ILE A 78 -0.89 14.06 4.88
C ILE A 78 -1.18 13.39 6.23
N ILE A 79 -0.17 12.81 6.88
CA ILE A 79 -0.34 12.18 8.19
C ILE A 79 -0.79 13.21 9.23
N THR A 80 -0.19 14.41 9.23
CA THR A 80 -0.58 15.50 10.13
C THR A 80 -2.07 15.84 9.95
N ARG A 81 -2.52 15.99 8.71
CA ARG A 81 -3.92 16.28 8.39
C ARG A 81 -4.89 15.17 8.76
N ILE A 82 -4.50 13.91 8.58
CA ILE A 82 -5.27 12.76 9.06
C ILE A 82 -5.46 12.83 10.57
N THR A 83 -4.41 13.16 11.33
CA THR A 83 -4.50 13.25 12.79
C THR A 83 -5.38 14.42 13.25
N GLN A 84 -5.38 15.53 12.52
CA GLN A 84 -6.20 16.71 12.80
C GLN A 84 -7.65 16.51 12.36
N GLY A 85 -7.89 15.68 11.34
CA GLY A 85 -9.22 15.42 10.77
C GLY A 85 -9.63 16.46 9.72
N ASP A 86 -8.65 17.06 9.03
CA ASP A 86 -8.82 18.11 8.04
C ASP A 86 -8.23 17.74 6.65
N LEU A 87 -7.92 16.45 6.44
CA LEU A 87 -7.44 15.95 5.14
C LEU A 87 -8.51 16.14 4.06
N ALA A 88 -8.17 16.89 3.01
CA ALA A 88 -8.98 17.07 1.82
C ALA A 88 -8.45 16.22 0.64
N PRO A 89 -9.30 15.84 -0.34
CA PRO A 89 -8.87 15.10 -1.52
C PRO A 89 -7.74 15.78 -2.31
N SER A 90 -7.67 17.11 -2.31
CA SER A 90 -6.61 17.87 -3.00
C SER A 90 -5.23 17.76 -2.36
N ASP A 91 -5.16 17.32 -1.10
CA ASP A 91 -3.91 17.21 -0.35
C ASP A 91 -3.10 15.97 -0.78
N VAL A 92 -3.76 14.98 -1.39
CA VAL A 92 -3.14 13.71 -1.79
C VAL A 92 -3.08 13.63 -3.32
N ARG A 93 -1.87 13.70 -3.88
CA ARG A 93 -1.62 13.58 -5.32
C ARG A 93 -0.63 12.47 -5.60
N PHE A 94 -0.92 11.70 -6.66
CA PHE A 94 -0.07 10.64 -7.14
C PHE A 94 0.34 10.91 -8.59
N ALA A 95 1.59 10.59 -8.90
CA ALA A 95 2.14 10.64 -10.25
C ALA A 95 1.43 9.61 -11.13
N HIS A 96 1.09 10.01 -12.36
CA HIS A 96 0.39 9.17 -13.34
C HIS A 96 1.32 8.14 -14.01
N ASN A 97 1.89 7.24 -13.21
CA ASN A 97 2.81 6.20 -13.65
C ASN A 97 2.38 4.82 -13.14
N ALA A 98 2.96 3.77 -13.71
CA ALA A 98 2.85 2.41 -13.21
C ALA A 98 4.14 2.02 -12.48
N THR A 99 4.02 1.25 -11.40
CA THR A 99 5.15 0.71 -10.64
C THR A 99 5.10 -0.80 -10.62
N VAL A 100 6.27 -1.42 -10.45
CA VAL A 100 6.40 -2.86 -10.20
C VAL A 100 7.31 -3.04 -9.00
N CYS A 101 6.79 -3.66 -7.94
CA CYS A 101 7.58 -4.04 -6.78
C CYS A 101 8.11 -5.47 -6.99
N LYS A 102 9.44 -5.63 -6.93
CA LYS A 102 10.10 -6.93 -6.86
C LYS A 102 10.51 -7.19 -5.42
N TYR A 103 9.84 -8.14 -4.77
CA TYR A 103 10.13 -8.51 -3.39
C TYR A 103 11.14 -9.65 -3.36
N LEU A 104 12.34 -9.37 -2.84
CA LEU A 104 13.40 -10.36 -2.67
C LEU A 104 13.37 -10.88 -1.24
N VAL A 105 13.36 -12.20 -1.09
CA VAL A 105 13.31 -12.88 0.20
C VAL A 105 14.48 -13.86 0.32
N PRO A 106 14.92 -14.17 1.56
CA PRO A 106 15.91 -15.21 1.77
C PRO A 106 15.43 -16.58 1.25
N GLU A 107 16.38 -17.43 0.92
CA GLU A 107 16.09 -18.83 0.62
C GLU A 107 15.36 -19.50 1.80
N GLY A 108 14.36 -20.32 1.49
CA GLY A 108 13.52 -21.00 2.49
C GLY A 108 12.34 -20.18 3.01
N TYR A 109 12.17 -18.91 2.62
CA TYR A 109 10.96 -18.14 2.94
C TYR A 109 9.70 -18.78 2.30
N PRO A 110 8.55 -18.82 2.99
CA PRO A 110 8.27 -18.28 4.32
C PRO A 110 8.52 -19.22 5.50
N GLU A 111 8.90 -20.48 5.25
CA GLU A 111 8.88 -21.54 6.28
C GLU A 111 10.16 -21.59 7.14
N ALA A 112 11.32 -21.55 6.50
CA ALA A 112 12.63 -21.68 7.15
C ALA A 112 13.65 -20.76 6.49
N PRO A 113 13.47 -19.42 6.59
CA PRO A 113 14.38 -18.46 5.97
C PRO A 113 15.79 -18.56 6.57
N VAL A 114 16.79 -18.61 5.69
CA VAL A 114 18.19 -18.60 6.12
C VAL A 114 18.61 -17.17 6.46
N ALA A 115 18.68 -16.85 7.76
CA ALA A 115 19.07 -15.53 8.26
C ALA A 115 20.58 -15.30 8.24
N HIS A 116 20.99 -14.04 8.41
CA HIS A 116 22.37 -13.58 8.54
C HIS A 116 23.28 -13.94 7.36
N GLN A 117 22.69 -14.11 6.18
CA GLN A 117 23.46 -14.34 4.97
C GLN A 117 23.97 -12.99 4.43
N PRO A 118 25.23 -12.91 3.98
CA PRO A 118 25.73 -11.71 3.34
C PRO A 118 24.92 -11.43 2.07
N LEU A 119 24.37 -10.22 1.99
CA LEU A 119 23.61 -9.73 0.86
C LEU A 119 24.54 -8.92 -0.05
N THR A 120 24.78 -9.43 -1.26
CA THR A 120 25.47 -8.68 -2.31
C THR A 120 24.44 -8.13 -3.28
N LEU A 121 24.44 -6.80 -3.45
CA LEU A 121 23.58 -6.14 -4.43
C LEU A 121 24.21 -6.28 -5.81
N GLY A 122 23.42 -6.73 -6.79
CA GLY A 122 23.79 -6.67 -8.20
C GLY A 122 23.55 -5.28 -8.78
N ASP A 123 23.57 -5.19 -10.11
CA ASP A 123 23.06 -4.01 -10.82
C ASP A 123 21.52 -3.99 -10.75
N TYR A 124 20.98 -2.90 -10.23
CA TYR A 124 19.54 -2.65 -10.11
C TYR A 124 19.10 -1.40 -10.88
N GLY A 125 19.97 -0.83 -11.72
CA GLY A 125 19.69 0.38 -12.50
C GLY A 125 19.15 1.52 -11.64
N ASP A 126 18.06 2.14 -12.10
CA ASP A 126 17.41 3.26 -11.43
C ASP A 126 16.32 2.83 -10.42
N ALA A 127 16.29 1.55 -10.04
CA ALA A 127 15.29 1.05 -9.10
C ALA A 127 15.49 1.65 -7.70
N LEU A 128 14.39 2.01 -7.04
CA LEU A 128 14.39 2.35 -5.62
C LEU A 128 14.55 1.07 -4.79
N LEU A 129 15.51 1.08 -3.87
CA LEU A 129 15.76 -0.03 -2.97
C LEU A 129 15.18 0.24 -1.59
N TYR A 130 14.41 -0.72 -1.11
CA TYR A 130 13.88 -0.76 0.25
C TYR A 130 14.39 -2.02 0.95
N TYR A 131 14.83 -1.85 2.19
CA TYR A 131 15.42 -2.91 2.99
C TYR A 131 14.50 -3.22 4.18
N ALA A 132 14.06 -4.46 4.28
CA ALA A 132 13.28 -4.96 5.41
C ALA A 132 14.06 -6.10 6.07
N ASN A 133 14.29 -6.01 7.38
CA ASN A 133 15.12 -6.95 8.14
C ASN A 133 16.52 -7.17 7.54
N VAL A 134 17.12 -6.11 6.98
CA VAL A 134 18.52 -6.12 6.53
C VAL A 134 19.33 -5.24 7.46
N GLU A 135 20.49 -5.73 7.87
CA GLU A 135 21.43 -5.03 8.73
C GLU A 135 22.75 -4.77 8.00
N GLU A 136 23.38 -3.63 8.28
CA GLU A 136 24.73 -3.34 7.79
C GLU A 136 25.76 -3.56 8.90
N ARG A 137 26.77 -4.38 8.64
CA ARG A 137 27.90 -4.62 9.55
C ARG A 137 29.20 -4.44 8.79
N ASN A 138 30.01 -3.45 9.20
CA ASN A 138 31.30 -3.13 8.58
C ASN A 138 31.23 -2.96 7.05
N GLY A 139 30.18 -2.29 6.54
CA GLY A 139 29.99 -2.05 5.10
C GLY A 139 29.42 -3.24 4.32
N THR A 140 29.11 -4.35 4.99
CA THR A 140 28.44 -5.51 4.36
C THR A 140 27.00 -5.59 4.84
N LEU A 141 26.06 -5.78 3.91
CA LEU A 141 24.65 -6.01 4.22
C LEU A 141 24.42 -7.48 4.56
N TYR A 142 23.50 -7.77 5.49
CA TYR A 142 23.10 -9.11 5.88
C TYR A 142 21.57 -9.19 6.00
N THR A 143 21.00 -10.33 5.63
CA THR A 143 19.59 -10.67 5.89
C THR A 143 19.35 -11.12 7.34
#